data_AF-A0A2S4WA01-F1
#
_entry.id   AF-A0A2S4WA01-F1
#
_cell.length_a   1.000
_cell.length_b   1.000
_cell.length_c   1.000
_cell.angle_alpha   90.00
_cell.angle_beta   90.00
_cell.angle_gamma   90.00
#
_symmetry.space_group_name_H-M   'P 1'
#
loop_
_entity.id
_entity.type
_entity.pdbx_description
1 polymer ?
#
loop_
_entity_poly.entity_id
_entity_poly.type
_entity_poly.pdbx_seq_one_letter_code
_entity_poly.pdbx_strand_id
1 'polypeptide(L)' 'MLKAGRAFHKFKVKRNCWPKTRGVAMNPVDHPHGGGNHQHIGHASTVRRDCVSGQKCGLLAARRTGLLRGTVSKKD' A
#
# COMPACT_ATOMS: atom_id res chain seq x y z
N MET A 1 -0.61 -7.64 -17.77
CA MET A 1 0.82 -8.06 -17.79
C MET A 1 0.87 -9.47 -17.23
N LEU A 2 1.42 -10.44 -17.96
CA LEU A 2 1.19 -11.87 -17.67
C LEU A 2 2.34 -12.60 -16.98
N LYS A 3 3.58 -12.07 -17.06
CA LYS A 3 4.79 -12.70 -16.48
C LYS A 3 5.59 -11.69 -15.65
N ALA A 4 6.18 -12.14 -14.55
CA ALA A 4 7.08 -11.32 -13.72
C ALA A 4 8.30 -10.83 -14.51
N GLY A 5 8.86 -11.65 -15.42
CA GLY A 5 9.97 -11.23 -16.28
C GLY A 5 9.63 -10.06 -17.20
N ARG A 6 8.37 -9.93 -17.64
CA ARG A 6 7.92 -8.73 -18.40
C ARG A 6 7.79 -7.50 -17.50
N ALA A 7 7.44 -7.68 -16.23
CA ALA A 7 7.44 -6.60 -15.24
C ALA A 7 8.85 -6.09 -14.94
N PHE A 8 9.80 -7.02 -14.78
CA PHE A 8 11.22 -6.71 -14.54
C PHE A 8 11.78 -5.79 -15.62
N HIS A 9 11.67 -6.17 -16.90
CA HIS A 9 12.19 -5.34 -18.00
C HIS A 9 11.45 -4.00 -18.11
N LYS A 10 10.13 -3.95 -17.84
CA LYS A 10 9.36 -2.69 -17.81
C LYS A 10 9.86 -1.71 -16.75
N PHE A 11 10.19 -2.20 -15.55
CA PHE A 11 10.62 -1.34 -14.44
C PHE A 11 12.14 -1.09 -14.43
N LYS A 12 12.95 -1.98 -15.04
CA LYS A 12 14.41 -1.80 -15.20
C LYS A 12 14.76 -0.53 -15.98
N VAL A 13 13.97 -0.16 -16.98
CA VAL A 13 14.18 1.07 -17.80
C VAL A 13 13.58 2.33 -17.16
N LYS A 14 12.97 2.22 -15.97
CA LYS A 14 12.41 3.34 -15.22
C LYS A 14 13.19 3.48 -13.91
N ARG A 15 12.54 3.94 -12.84
CA ARG A 15 13.12 3.91 -11.48
C ARG A 15 13.05 2.53 -10.85
N ASN A 16 13.97 2.25 -9.92
CA ASN A 16 13.98 1.03 -9.13
C ASN A 16 12.81 0.99 -8.11
N CYS A 17 11.63 0.57 -8.55
CA CYS A 17 10.43 0.46 -7.71
C CYS A 17 9.72 -0.90 -7.80
N TRP A 18 10.41 -1.92 -8.30
CA TRP A 18 9.92 -3.28 -8.43
C TRP A 18 11.07 -4.26 -8.13
N PRO A 19 10.83 -5.36 -7.39
CA PRO A 19 9.55 -5.81 -6.82
C PRO A 19 9.09 -4.98 -5.61
N LYS A 20 7.81 -5.11 -5.23
CA LYS A 20 7.23 -4.44 -4.06
C LYS A 20 6.84 -5.46 -2.99
N THR A 21 7.50 -5.40 -1.83
CA THR A 21 7.17 -6.23 -0.67
C THR A 21 5.98 -5.63 0.09
N ARG A 22 5.08 -6.49 0.61
CA ARG A 22 3.94 -6.05 1.44
C ARG A 22 4.46 -5.61 2.80
N GLY A 23 3.99 -4.48 3.33
CA GLY A 23 4.41 -4.00 4.66
C GLY A 23 4.13 -4.98 5.81
N VAL A 24 3.08 -5.80 5.70
CA VAL A 24 2.76 -6.86 6.66
C VAL A 24 3.79 -8.00 6.68
N ALA A 25 4.56 -8.16 5.60
CA ALA A 25 5.64 -9.15 5.54
C ALA A 25 6.98 -8.60 6.08
N MET A 26 7.01 -7.34 6.54
CA MET A 26 8.19 -6.70 7.10
C MET A 26 8.18 -6.78 8.63
N ASN A 27 9.29 -6.43 9.26
CA ASN A 27 9.39 -6.34 10.72
C ASN A 27 8.76 -5.02 11.23
N PRO A 28 8.44 -4.91 12.54
CA PRO A 28 7.91 -3.67 13.13
C PRO A 28 8.83 -2.45 12.92
N VAL A 29 10.14 -2.68 12.84
CA VAL A 29 11.14 -1.62 12.62
C VAL A 29 11.09 -1.03 11.21
N ASP A 30 10.69 -1.83 10.23
CA ASP A 30 10.77 -1.47 8.81
C ASP A 30 9.47 -0.85 8.29
N HIS A 31 8.32 -1.25 8.84
CA HIS A 31 7.01 -0.77 8.37
C HIS A 31 5.98 -0.74 9.51
N PRO A 32 5.10 0.28 9.57
CA PRO A 32 4.02 0.36 10.57
C PRO A 32 3.04 -0.83 10.59
N HIS A 33 3.02 -1.65 9.55
CA HIS A 33 2.11 -2.80 9.43
C HIS A 33 2.85 -4.12 9.69
N GLY A 34 4.15 -4.06 9.96
CA GLY A 34 5.02 -5.21 10.07
C GLY A 34 5.02 -5.83 11.47
N GLY A 35 5.43 -7.09 11.53
CA GLY A 35 5.55 -7.88 12.75
C GLY A 35 4.34 -8.72 13.14
N GLY A 36 4.35 -9.16 14.39
CA GLY A 36 3.39 -10.11 14.94
C GLY A 36 3.65 -11.56 14.51
N ASN A 37 3.03 -12.50 15.24
CA ASN A 37 3.13 -13.94 14.94
C ASN A 37 2.25 -14.35 13.74
N HIS A 38 1.20 -13.57 13.48
CA HIS A 38 0.32 -13.73 12.33
C HIS A 38 0.44 -12.50 11.44
N GLN A 39 0.48 -12.68 10.12
CA GLN A 39 0.52 -11.58 9.17
C GLN A 39 -0.82 -10.83 9.11
N HIS A 40 -0.94 -9.75 9.89
CA HIS A 40 -2.08 -8.85 9.90
C HIS A 40 -1.61 -7.41 10.21
N ILE A 41 -2.45 -6.40 9.95
CA ILE A 41 -2.07 -4.99 10.15
C ILE A 41 -2.09 -4.59 11.64
N GLY A 42 -2.95 -5.20 12.45
CA GLY A 42 -3.08 -4.91 13.89
C GLY A 42 -3.81 -3.61 14.25
N HIS A 43 -4.00 -2.69 13.29
CA HIS A 43 -4.75 -1.44 13.46
C HIS A 43 -5.51 -1.06 12.17
N ALA A 44 -6.34 0.00 12.22
CA ALA A 44 -7.02 0.51 11.04
C ALA A 44 -5.99 1.00 10.00
N SER A 45 -6.16 0.60 8.74
CA SER A 45 -5.26 0.99 7.64
C SER A 45 -5.59 2.35 7.03
N THR A 46 -6.68 2.99 7.46
CA THR A 46 -7.04 4.37 7.06
C THR A 46 -6.32 5.36 7.95
N VAL A 47 -5.47 6.20 7.36
CA VAL A 47 -4.64 7.14 8.10
C VAL A 47 -4.99 8.58 7.73
N ARG A 48 -4.95 9.49 8.71
CA ARG A 48 -5.28 10.91 8.50
C ARG A 48 -4.28 11.61 7.56
N ARG A 49 -4.71 12.69 6.91
CA ARG A 49 -3.88 13.46 5.96
C ARG A 49 -2.68 14.14 6.62
N ASP A 50 -2.86 14.56 7.87
CA ASP A 50 -1.94 15.33 8.71
C ASP A 50 -0.92 14.48 9.48
N CYS A 51 -0.99 13.14 9.41
CA CYS A 51 -0.05 12.29 10.13
C CYS A 51 1.42 12.49 9.68
N VAL A 52 2.36 12.11 10.54
CA VAL A 52 3.80 12.31 10.32
C VAL A 52 4.37 11.40 9.23
N SER A 53 5.54 11.77 8.69
CA SER A 53 6.31 10.87 7.82
C SER A 53 6.65 9.58 8.56
N GLY A 54 6.46 8.43 7.91
CA GLY A 54 6.58 7.12 8.55
C GLY A 54 5.24 6.55 9.00
N GLN A 55 4.34 7.37 9.54
CA GLN A 55 2.96 6.95 9.85
C GLN A 55 2.03 7.00 8.62
N LYS A 56 2.38 7.81 7.61
CA LYS A 56 1.70 7.93 6.30
C LYS A 56 1.80 6.65 5.43
N CYS A 57 1.27 5.54 5.92
CA CYS A 57 1.21 4.24 5.23
C CYS A 57 -0.24 3.72 5.15
N GLY A 58 -0.55 2.86 4.19
CA GLY A 58 -1.92 2.36 3.98
C GLY A 58 -2.82 3.29 3.16
N LEU A 59 -4.08 3.43 3.56
CA LEU A 59 -5.10 4.21 2.87
C LEU A 59 -5.12 5.65 3.39
N LEU A 60 -4.28 6.51 2.80
CA LEU A 60 -4.13 7.90 3.21
C LEU A 60 -5.39 8.73 2.90
N ALA A 61 -5.96 9.35 3.93
CA ALA A 61 -7.12 10.23 3.87
C ALA A 61 -8.32 9.62 3.10
N ALA A 62 -8.48 8.30 3.15
CA ALA A 62 -9.55 7.61 2.45
C ALA A 62 -10.91 8.03 3.01
N ARG A 63 -11.77 8.57 2.14
CA ARG A 63 -13.15 8.98 2.49
C ARG A 63 -14.12 7.80 2.54
N ARG A 64 -13.82 6.74 1.79
CA ARG A 64 -14.52 5.46 1.77
C ARG A 64 -13.50 4.34 1.54
N THR A 65 -13.81 3.16 2.06
CA THR A 65 -13.03 1.93 1.85
C THR A 65 -13.91 0.86 1.18
N GLY A 66 -13.32 -0.29 0.86
CA GLY A 66 -14.02 -1.38 0.18
C GLY A 66 -14.19 -1.18 -1.32
N LEU A 67 -14.86 -2.13 -1.96
CA LEU A 67 -15.08 -2.13 -3.39
C LEU A 67 -16.10 -1.07 -3.79
N LEU A 68 -15.78 -0.29 -4.83
CA LEU A 68 -16.73 0.65 -5.42
C LEU A 68 -17.86 -0.13 -6.10
N ARG A 69 -19.10 0.10 -5.65
CA ARG A 69 -20.34 -0.39 -6.24
C ARG A 69 -21.17 0.82 -6.68
N GLY A 70 -21.76 0.75 -7.87
CA GLY A 70 -22.50 1.87 -8.47
C GLY A 70 -21.66 2.77 -9.40
N THR A 71 -22.19 3.93 -9.76
CA THR A 71 -21.53 4.91 -10.64
C THR A 71 -20.40 5.64 -9.91
N VAL A 72 -19.35 6.00 -10.66
CA VAL A 72 -18.22 6.76 -10.12
C VAL A 72 -18.70 8.19 -9.83
N SER A 73 -18.63 8.60 -8.56
CA SER A 73 -18.78 10.01 -8.20
C SER A 73 -17.66 10.80 -8.90
N LYS A 74 -18.02 11.53 -9.97
CA LYS A 74 -17.19 12.63 -10.45
C LYS A 74 -17.34 13.75 -9.43
N LYS A 75 -16.22 14.20 -8.87
CA LYS A 75 -16.16 15.51 -8.24
C LYS A 75 -15.89 16.48 -9.38
N ASP A 76 -16.88 17.29 -9.72
CA ASP A 76 -16.66 18.51 -10.49
C ASP A 76 -15.75 19.47 -9.69
#